data_AF-K0IH45-F1
#
_entry.id   AF-K0IH45-F1
#
_cell.length_a   1.000
_cell.length_b   1.000
_cell.length_c   1.000
_cell.angle_alpha   90.00
_cell.angle_beta   90.00
_cell.angle_gamma   90.00
#
_symmetry.space_group_name_H-M   'P 1'
#
loop_
_entity.id
_entity.type
_entity.pdbx_description
1 polymer ?
#
loop_
_entity_poly.entity_id
_entity_poly.type
_entity_poly.pdbx_seq_one_letter_code
_entity_poly.pdbx_strand_id
1 'polypeptide(L)'
;MDRHGIKRCWPSDHYMPWWHTGAAGGAAWPWLGAALAKTNKIAIGTGVTAPILRYNPAIVAQVFATLGYMFPCRVFFGLGTGESLNEVPAGSAWLSNHERLERLEEAIKLLWVEEWVTFQGKYYQVKDQTSTQNWRSQSRYTSLALARRPQGWTVRKQMAL
;
A
#
# COMPACT_ATOMS: atom_id res chain seq x y z
N MET A 1 9.86 7.38 -19.21
CA MET A 1 8.66 7.95 -18.53
C MET A 1 8.95 9.36 -17.98
N ASP A 2 9.85 9.49 -17.01
CA ASP A 2 10.15 10.76 -16.32
C ASP A 2 10.53 11.91 -17.28
N ARG A 3 11.42 11.65 -18.25
CA ARG A 3 11.84 12.64 -19.27
C ARG A 3 10.76 13.00 -20.30
N HIS A 4 9.72 12.19 -20.42
CA HIS A 4 8.65 12.36 -21.41
C HIS A 4 7.37 12.95 -20.79
N GLY A 5 7.45 13.53 -19.58
CA GLY A 5 6.34 14.27 -18.97
C GLY A 5 5.28 13.40 -18.27
N ILE A 6 5.46 12.07 -18.23
CA ILE A 6 4.58 11.18 -17.46
C ILE A 6 4.68 11.53 -15.97
N LYS A 7 3.54 11.77 -15.34
CA LYS A 7 3.46 12.26 -13.96
C LYS A 7 3.46 11.16 -12.90
N ARG A 8 2.93 9.98 -13.23
CA ARG A 8 2.80 8.86 -12.31
C ARG A 8 3.06 7.52 -12.99
N CYS A 9 3.68 6.60 -12.29
CA CYS A 9 3.72 5.18 -12.66
C CYS A 9 3.60 4.30 -11.42
N TRP A 10 3.17 3.05 -11.60
CA TRP A 10 3.04 2.10 -10.51
C TRP A 10 3.27 0.67 -11.00
N PRO A 11 3.99 -0.17 -10.24
CA PRO A 11 3.95 -1.60 -10.45
C PRO A 11 2.73 -2.20 -9.76
N SER A 12 2.36 -3.39 -10.20
CA SER A 12 1.44 -4.25 -9.45
C SER A 12 2.23 -4.94 -8.34
N ASP A 13 1.72 -4.91 -7.11
CA ASP A 13 2.31 -5.60 -5.97
C ASP A 13 1.80 -7.05 -5.95
N HIS A 14 2.38 -7.87 -6.83
CA HIS A 14 2.03 -9.29 -6.97
C HIS A 14 3.08 -10.19 -6.33
N TYR A 15 2.64 -11.06 -5.43
CA TYR A 15 3.49 -12.12 -4.89
C TYR A 15 3.67 -13.23 -5.93
N MET A 16 2.56 -13.68 -6.53
CA MET A 16 2.57 -14.67 -7.60
C MET A 16 2.29 -14.00 -8.94
N PRO A 17 2.95 -14.46 -10.02
CA PRO A 17 2.65 -14.00 -11.36
C PRO A 17 1.22 -14.36 -11.77
N TRP A 18 0.66 -13.56 -12.68
CA TRP A 18 -0.66 -13.80 -13.28
C TRP A 18 -0.73 -15.03 -14.19
N TRP A 19 0.41 -15.52 -14.66
CA TRP A 19 0.51 -16.68 -15.55
C TRP A 19 1.50 -17.72 -15.00
N HIS A 20 1.25 -18.98 -15.35
CA HIS A 20 2.08 -20.11 -14.93
C HIS A 20 3.38 -20.25 -15.72
N THR A 21 3.45 -19.69 -16.94
CA THR A 21 4.58 -19.82 -17.86
C THR A 21 4.97 -18.47 -18.44
N GLY A 22 6.26 -18.17 -18.49
CA GLY A 22 6.80 -16.93 -19.07
C GLY A 22 6.50 -15.66 -18.26
N ALA A 23 6.04 -15.81 -17.02
CA ALA A 23 5.62 -14.69 -16.20
C ALA A 23 6.74 -14.21 -15.27
N ALA A 24 6.70 -12.93 -14.92
CA ALA A 24 7.59 -12.32 -13.95
C ALA A 24 6.77 -11.71 -12.81
N GLY A 25 7.03 -12.16 -11.58
CA GLY A 25 6.52 -11.56 -10.35
C GLY A 25 7.67 -10.87 -9.63
N GLY A 26 7.86 -9.58 -9.87
CA GLY A 26 8.88 -8.79 -9.20
C GLY A 26 8.38 -8.26 -7.85
N ALA A 27 9.24 -8.26 -6.83
CA ALA A 27 8.93 -7.60 -5.57
C ALA A 27 8.78 -6.09 -5.78
N ALA A 28 7.57 -5.57 -5.53
CA ALA A 28 7.24 -4.18 -5.86
C ALA A 28 8.02 -3.16 -5.03
N TRP A 29 8.19 -3.37 -3.72
CA TRP A 29 8.82 -2.38 -2.85
C TRP A 29 10.33 -2.18 -3.15
N PRO A 30 11.13 -3.23 -3.39
CA PRO A 30 12.50 -3.06 -3.90
C PRO A 30 12.55 -2.30 -5.23
N TRP A 31 11.64 -2.61 -6.15
CA TRP A 31 11.56 -1.92 -7.44
C TRP A 31 11.23 -0.43 -7.27
N LEU A 32 10.33 -0.08 -6.36
CA LEU A 32 9.99 1.32 -6.06
C LEU A 32 11.21 2.13 -5.64
N GLY A 33 11.98 1.64 -4.67
CA GLY A 33 13.18 2.33 -4.19
C GLY A 33 14.20 2.55 -5.32
N ALA A 34 14.43 1.53 -6.14
CA ALA A 34 15.33 1.62 -7.29
C ALA A 34 14.83 2.62 -8.35
N ALA A 35 13.54 2.59 -8.71
CA ALA A 35 12.95 3.48 -9.70
C ALA A 35 12.94 4.94 -9.23
N LEU A 36 12.58 5.17 -7.96
CA LEU A 36 12.57 6.50 -7.35
C LEU A 36 13.96 7.13 -7.32
N ALA A 37 14.99 6.34 -6.98
CA ALA A 37 16.38 6.79 -6.98
C ALA A 37 16.94 7.14 -8.37
N LYS A 38 16.36 6.58 -9.45
CA LYS A 38 16.80 6.82 -10.84
C LYS A 38 16.00 7.89 -11.58
N THR A 39 15.01 8.49 -10.92
CA THR A 39 14.11 9.48 -11.51
C THR A 39 14.03 10.71 -10.63
N ASN A 40 13.56 11.84 -11.16
CA ASN A 40 13.60 13.13 -10.44
C ASN A 40 12.23 13.80 -10.27
N LYS A 41 11.26 13.57 -11.18
CA LYS A 41 9.98 14.30 -11.18
C LYS A 41 8.76 13.41 -11.04
N ILE A 42 8.78 12.24 -11.68
CA ILE A 42 7.68 11.28 -11.65
C ILE A 42 7.40 10.82 -10.21
N ALA A 43 6.12 10.75 -9.85
CA ALA A 43 5.68 10.10 -8.62
C ALA A 43 5.48 8.61 -8.88
N ILE A 44 5.91 7.76 -7.96
CA ILE A 44 5.89 6.30 -8.10
C ILE A 44 5.28 5.70 -6.84
N GLY A 45 4.39 4.73 -7.02
CA GLY A 45 3.68 4.07 -5.95
C GLY A 45 3.16 2.71 -6.36
N THR A 46 2.42 2.00 -5.52
CA THR A 46 1.79 0.72 -5.90
C THR A 46 0.38 0.89 -6.41
N GLY A 47 -0.06 -0.03 -7.27
CA GLY A 47 -1.45 -0.18 -7.70
C GLY A 47 -1.81 -1.65 -7.80
N VAL A 48 -2.19 -2.33 -6.72
CA VAL A 48 -2.40 -1.86 -5.32
C VAL A 48 -1.65 -2.76 -4.33
N THR A 49 -1.32 -2.24 -3.14
CA THR A 49 -0.85 -3.02 -1.99
C THR A 49 -2.03 -3.51 -1.16
N ALA A 50 -2.00 -4.77 -0.71
CA ALA A 50 -3.00 -5.33 0.19
C ALA A 50 -2.42 -5.52 1.61
N PRO A 51 -2.67 -4.59 2.55
CA PRO A 51 -2.12 -4.65 3.91
C PRO A 51 -2.99 -5.50 4.84
N ILE A 52 -3.46 -6.67 4.38
CA ILE A 52 -4.51 -7.42 5.08
C ILE A 52 -4.16 -8.84 5.55
N LEU A 53 -3.32 -9.56 4.81
CA LEU A 53 -2.99 -10.97 5.08
C LEU A 53 -1.49 -11.23 4.96
N ARG A 54 -0.96 -11.23 3.74
CA ARG A 54 0.49 -11.47 3.52
C ARG A 54 1.38 -10.39 4.12
N TYR A 55 0.82 -9.19 4.31
CA TYR A 55 1.53 -8.06 4.91
C TYR A 55 0.85 -7.61 6.19
N ASN A 56 1.67 -7.37 7.21
CA ASN A 56 1.25 -6.65 8.40
C ASN A 56 1.17 -5.13 8.07
N PRO A 57 0.05 -4.45 8.35
CA PRO A 57 -0.11 -3.02 8.05
C PRO A 57 0.94 -2.13 8.72
N ALA A 58 1.47 -2.52 9.88
CA ALA A 58 2.56 -1.81 10.56
C ALA A 58 3.84 -1.75 9.72
N ILE A 59 4.20 -2.87 9.09
CA ILE A 59 5.37 -2.98 8.22
C ILE A 59 5.16 -2.18 6.94
N VAL A 60 3.95 -2.22 6.38
CA VAL A 60 3.58 -1.40 5.23
C VAL A 60 3.73 0.09 5.57
N ALA A 61 3.28 0.53 6.76
CA ALA A 61 3.45 1.90 7.22
C ALA A 61 4.93 2.31 7.25
N GLN A 62 5.78 1.47 7.86
CA GLN A 62 7.22 1.71 7.96
C GLN A 62 7.88 1.87 6.59
N VAL A 63 7.56 0.99 5.64
CA VAL A 63 8.14 1.00 4.29
C VAL A 63 7.76 2.28 3.55
N PHE A 64 6.48 2.64 3.53
CA PHE A 64 6.04 3.83 2.80
C PHE A 64 6.43 5.14 3.48
N ALA A 65 6.53 5.17 4.81
CA ALA A 65 7.12 6.28 5.53
C ALA A 65 8.58 6.49 5.11
N THR A 66 9.39 5.41 5.11
CA THR A 66 10.80 5.44 4.69
C THR A 66 10.96 5.94 3.25
N LEU A 67 10.17 5.40 2.31
CA LEU A 67 10.19 5.86 0.93
C LEU A 67 9.77 7.34 0.82
N GLY A 68 8.75 7.77 1.56
CA GLY A 68 8.29 9.15 1.59
C GLY A 68 9.37 10.12 2.08
N TYR A 69 10.14 9.72 3.10
CA TYR A 69 11.27 10.51 3.61
C TYR A 69 12.44 10.56 2.62
N MET A 70 12.78 9.43 1.99
CA MET A 70 13.86 9.38 0.99
C MET A 70 13.51 10.14 -0.29
N PHE A 71 12.22 10.15 -0.68
CA PHE A 71 11.74 10.72 -1.93
C PHE A 71 10.51 11.63 -1.70
N PRO A 72 10.70 12.79 -1.05
CA PRO A 72 9.60 13.68 -0.68
C PRO A 72 8.71 14.05 -1.89
N CYS A 73 7.39 14.10 -1.67
CA CYS A 73 6.37 14.39 -2.68
C CYS A 73 6.28 13.42 -3.87
N ARG A 74 7.01 12.30 -3.87
CA ARG A 74 7.10 11.40 -5.03
C ARG A 74 6.61 9.98 -4.78
N VAL A 75 6.10 9.71 -3.59
CA VAL A 75 5.62 8.38 -3.20
C VAL A 75 4.12 8.42 -3.02
N PHE A 76 3.44 7.37 -3.49
CA PHE A 76 2.04 7.10 -3.19
C PHE A 76 1.85 5.59 -3.04
N PHE A 77 0.69 5.13 -2.58
CA PHE A 77 0.32 3.73 -2.65
C PHE A 77 -1.18 3.58 -2.73
N GLY A 78 -1.63 2.78 -3.70
CA GLY A 78 -3.00 2.30 -3.76
C GLY A 78 -3.18 1.17 -2.77
N LEU A 79 -4.30 1.16 -2.06
CA LEU A 79 -4.65 0.12 -1.12
C LEU A 79 -5.83 -0.70 -1.65
N GLY A 80 -5.81 -2.02 -1.42
CA GLY A 80 -6.88 -2.92 -1.83
C GLY A 80 -7.08 -4.08 -0.87
N THR A 81 -8.15 -4.83 -1.11
CA THR A 81 -8.54 -5.99 -0.29
C THR A 81 -7.81 -7.28 -0.67
N GLY A 82 -6.81 -7.23 -1.55
CA GLY A 82 -6.03 -8.39 -1.98
C GLY A 82 -6.78 -9.37 -2.88
N GLU A 83 -6.05 -10.39 -3.34
CA GLU A 83 -6.50 -11.43 -4.26
C GLU A 83 -5.98 -12.80 -3.80
N SER A 84 -6.71 -13.89 -4.04
CA SER A 84 -6.32 -15.17 -3.45
C SER A 84 -4.95 -15.64 -3.95
N LEU A 85 -4.64 -15.39 -5.22
CA LEU A 85 -3.36 -15.64 -5.86
C LEU A 85 -2.18 -15.00 -5.11
N ASN A 86 -2.45 -13.90 -4.42
CA ASN A 86 -1.47 -13.06 -3.75
C ASN A 86 -1.37 -13.34 -2.25
N GLU A 87 -2.49 -13.68 -1.60
CA GLU A 87 -2.58 -13.83 -0.15
C GLU A 87 -2.47 -15.29 0.31
N VAL A 88 -3.07 -16.23 -0.44
CA VAL A 88 -3.15 -17.64 -0.03
C VAL A 88 -1.79 -18.34 -0.11
N PRO A 89 -0.99 -18.17 -1.17
CA PRO A 89 0.31 -18.82 -1.26
C PRO A 89 1.31 -18.39 -0.18
N ALA A 90 1.09 -17.25 0.47
CA ALA A 90 1.86 -16.80 1.63
C ALA A 90 1.45 -17.51 2.94
N GLY A 91 0.52 -18.48 2.89
CA GLY A 91 0.11 -19.32 4.03
C GLY A 91 -1.20 -18.89 4.70
N SER A 92 -1.91 -17.89 4.17
CA SER A 92 -3.19 -17.45 4.72
C SER A 92 -4.39 -18.20 4.11
N ALA A 93 -5.46 -18.37 4.88
CA ALA A 93 -6.73 -18.83 4.32
C ALA A 93 -7.35 -17.74 3.43
N TRP A 94 -8.11 -18.13 2.39
CA TRP A 94 -8.86 -17.16 1.60
C TRP A 94 -10.13 -16.73 2.34
N LEU A 95 -10.18 -15.46 2.73
CA LEU A 95 -11.26 -14.92 3.56
C LEU A 95 -12.44 -14.40 2.72
N SER A 96 -13.59 -14.27 3.39
CA SER A 96 -14.78 -13.65 2.81
C SER A 96 -14.50 -12.20 2.38
N ASN A 97 -15.22 -11.73 1.36
CA ASN A 97 -15.11 -10.33 0.91
C ASN A 97 -15.40 -9.33 2.03
N HIS A 98 -16.33 -9.68 2.91
CA HIS A 98 -16.73 -8.84 4.03
C HIS A 98 -15.58 -8.68 5.04
N GLU A 99 -14.98 -9.79 5.47
CA GLU A 99 -13.85 -9.75 6.41
C GLU A 99 -12.64 -9.02 5.81
N ARG A 100 -12.32 -9.25 4.53
CA ARG A 100 -11.21 -8.54 3.86
C ARG A 100 -11.43 -7.03 3.78
N LEU A 101 -12.68 -6.58 3.66
CA LEU A 101 -13.01 -5.16 3.70
C LEU A 101 -12.84 -4.60 5.11
N GLU A 102 -13.34 -5.27 6.14
CA GLU A 102 -13.16 -4.81 7.53
C GLU A 102 -11.67 -4.76 7.92
N ARG A 103 -10.89 -5.78 7.51
CA ARG A 103 -9.43 -5.81 7.65
C ARG A 103 -8.76 -4.63 6.94
N LEU A 104 -9.20 -4.26 5.75
CA LEU A 104 -8.64 -3.12 5.03
C LEU A 104 -8.97 -1.79 5.74
N GLU A 105 -10.21 -1.62 6.21
CA GLU A 105 -10.62 -0.43 6.96
C GLU A 105 -9.82 -0.27 8.26
N GLU A 106 -9.55 -1.37 8.96
CA GLU A 106 -8.71 -1.37 10.17
C GLU A 106 -7.24 -1.10 9.85
N ALA A 107 -6.70 -1.70 8.78
CA ALA A 107 -5.33 -1.47 8.32
C ALA A 107 -5.10 0.00 7.94
N ILE A 108 -6.05 0.66 7.29
CA ILE A 108 -5.98 2.10 6.96
C ILE A 108 -5.86 2.93 8.24
N LYS A 109 -6.52 2.58 9.34
CA LYS A 109 -6.36 3.31 10.61
C LYS A 109 -4.92 3.24 11.10
N LEU A 110 -4.30 2.05 11.06
CA LEU A 110 -2.91 1.84 11.47
C LEU A 110 -1.89 2.54 10.59
N LEU A 111 -2.11 2.54 9.28
CA LEU A 111 -1.22 3.18 8.31
C LEU A 111 -1.18 4.72 8.46
N TRP A 112 -2.19 5.30 9.13
CA TRP A 112 -2.37 6.75 9.27
C TRP A 112 -2.00 7.27 10.67
N VAL A 113 -1.37 6.47 11.52
CA VAL A 113 -0.96 6.89 12.88
C VAL A 113 0.35 7.66 12.84
N GLU A 114 0.34 8.90 13.33
CA GLU A 114 1.54 9.76 13.40
C GLU A 114 2.27 9.67 14.75
N GLU A 115 1.54 9.41 15.83
CA GLU A 115 2.09 9.34 17.19
C GLU A 115 2.36 7.90 17.62
N TRP A 116 2.97 7.71 18.78
CA TRP A 116 3.08 6.38 19.39
C TRP A 116 1.69 5.89 19.79
N VAL A 117 1.28 4.75 19.24
CA VAL A 117 0.00 4.12 19.53
C VAL A 117 0.20 2.68 19.98
N THR A 118 -0.57 2.30 20.99
CA THR A 118 -0.95 0.91 21.18
C THR A 118 -2.35 0.77 20.59
N PHE A 119 -2.48 -0.06 19.55
CA PHE A 119 -3.74 -0.27 18.84
C PHE A 119 -4.21 -1.69 19.07
N GLN A 120 -5.44 -1.83 19.54
CA GLN A 120 -6.10 -3.10 19.79
C GLN A 120 -7.36 -3.18 18.94
N GLY A 121 -7.18 -3.58 17.69
CA GLY A 121 -8.28 -3.76 16.75
C GLY A 121 -8.82 -5.19 16.77
N LYS A 122 -9.83 -5.44 15.94
CA LYS A 122 -10.43 -6.76 15.75
C LYS A 122 -9.45 -7.70 15.05
N TYR A 123 -8.63 -7.17 14.16
CA TYR A 123 -7.76 -7.95 13.27
C TYR A 123 -6.27 -7.73 13.53
N TYR A 124 -5.88 -6.54 13.95
CA TYR A 124 -4.49 -6.19 14.19
C TYR A 124 -4.29 -5.65 15.60
N GLN A 125 -3.18 -6.06 16.18
CA GLN A 125 -2.72 -5.59 17.46
C GLN A 125 -1.28 -5.14 17.29
N VAL A 126 -1.00 -3.90 17.68
CA VAL A 126 0.36 -3.34 17.72
C VAL A 126 0.53 -2.64 19.04
N LYS A 127 1.73 -2.77 19.62
CA LYS A 127 2.08 -2.19 20.90
C LYS A 127 3.20 -1.18 20.67
N ASP A 128 3.04 0.00 21.23
CA ASP A 128 4.03 1.08 21.21
C ASP A 128 4.63 1.26 19.80
N GLN A 129 3.76 1.41 18.80
CA GLN A 129 4.16 1.59 17.41
C GLN A 129 3.90 3.03 16.96
N THR A 130 4.80 3.60 16.19
CA THR A 130 4.58 4.84 15.44
C THR A 130 4.99 4.62 13.99
N SER A 131 4.32 5.28 13.04
CA SER A 131 4.92 5.48 11.72
C SER A 131 5.90 6.64 11.85
N THR A 132 7.07 6.38 12.45
CA THR A 132 8.11 7.41 12.58
C THR A 132 8.41 7.95 11.19
N GLN A 133 8.16 9.25 11.00
CA GLN A 133 8.36 10.10 9.82
C GLN A 133 7.02 10.69 9.38
N ASN A 134 6.86 11.99 9.61
CA ASN A 134 5.73 12.86 9.24
C ASN A 134 5.57 12.94 7.70
N TRP A 135 5.30 11.80 7.05
CA TRP A 135 5.24 11.66 5.60
C TRP A 135 4.00 12.36 5.02
N ARG A 136 2.94 12.53 5.82
CA ARG A 136 1.73 13.28 5.43
C ARG A 136 2.04 14.72 5.07
N SER A 137 2.93 15.39 5.81
CA SER A 137 3.38 16.75 5.46
C SER A 137 4.18 16.80 4.14
N GLN A 138 4.74 15.67 3.72
CA GLN A 138 5.62 15.56 2.56
C GLN A 138 4.94 14.92 1.33
N SER A 139 3.73 14.38 1.49
CA SER A 139 3.00 13.69 0.44
C SER A 139 1.93 14.59 -0.17
N ARG A 140 2.19 15.12 -1.38
CA ARG A 140 1.16 15.74 -2.23
C ARG A 140 0.17 14.74 -2.82
N TYR A 141 0.40 13.43 -2.66
CA TYR A 141 -0.37 12.39 -3.34
C TYR A 141 -1.08 11.49 -2.33
N THR A 142 -2.39 11.70 -2.22
CA THR A 142 -3.31 10.91 -1.40
C THR A 142 -3.36 9.46 -1.89
N SER A 143 -3.38 8.51 -0.95
CA SER A 143 -3.67 7.09 -1.20
C SER A 143 -5.04 6.91 -1.84
N LEU A 144 -5.14 6.04 -2.84
CA LEU A 144 -6.42 5.59 -3.38
C LEU A 144 -6.76 4.23 -2.75
N ALA A 145 -7.74 4.18 -1.86
CA ALA A 145 -8.31 2.91 -1.40
C ALA A 145 -9.33 2.43 -2.46
N LEU A 146 -9.00 1.35 -3.16
CA LEU A 146 -9.92 0.67 -4.08
C LEU A 146 -10.55 -0.50 -3.34
N ALA A 147 -11.74 -0.29 -2.80
CA ALA A 147 -12.58 -1.33 -2.22
C ALA A 147 -13.76 -1.63 -3.14
N ARG A 148 -13.93 -2.91 -3.52
CA ARG A 148 -15.08 -3.38 -4.30
C ARG A 148 -16.28 -3.57 -3.37
N ARG A 149 -17.32 -2.75 -3.49
CA ARG A 149 -18.66 -3.00 -2.91
C ARG A 149 -19.56 -3.72 -3.92
N PRO A 150 -20.63 -4.41 -3.48
CA PRO A 150 -21.60 -5.06 -4.38
C PRO A 150 -22.28 -4.11 -5.39
N GLN A 151 -22.22 -2.79 -5.18
CA GLN A 151 -22.96 -1.78 -5.95
C GLN A 151 -22.09 -0.84 -6.80
N GLY A 152 -20.82 -1.18 -7.07
CA GLY A 152 -19.94 -0.43 -7.96
C GLY A 152 -18.73 0.23 -7.28
N TRP A 153 -17.90 0.89 -8.10
CA TRP A 153 -16.65 1.54 -7.69
C TRP A 153 -16.93 2.85 -6.96
N THR A 154 -16.31 3.08 -5.80
CA THR A 154 -16.31 4.40 -5.15
C THR A 154 -14.90 4.80 -4.76
N VAL A 155 -14.38 5.87 -5.37
CA VAL A 155 -13.12 6.48 -4.97
C VAL A 155 -13.40 7.40 -3.79
N ARG A 156 -12.92 7.06 -2.59
CA ARG A 156 -12.88 8.03 -1.47
C ARG A 156 -11.50 8.68 -1.43
N LYS A 157 -11.45 9.97 -1.76
CA LYS A 157 -10.33 10.83 -1.36
C LYS A 157 -10.48 11.11 0.13
N GLN A 158 -9.53 10.66 0.95
CA GLN A 158 -9.42 11.14 2.31
C GLN A 158 -8.47 12.33 2.27
N MET A 159 -9.02 13.54 2.13
CA MET A 159 -8.23 14.77 2.13
C MET A 159 -7.73 15.01 3.56
N ALA A 160 -6.42 15.17 3.73
CA ALA A 160 -5.89 15.79 4.94
C ALA A 160 -6.32 17.27 4.90
N LEU A 161 -7.01 17.72 5.96
CA LEU A 161 -7.23 19.15 6.24
C LEU A 161 -5.97 19.73 6.88
#